data_AF-A6MZS0-F1
#
_entry.id   AF-A6MZS0-F1
#
_cell.length_a   1.000
_cell.length_b   1.000
_cell.length_c   1.000
_cell.angle_alpha   90.00
_cell.angle_beta   90.00
_cell.angle_gamma   90.00
#
_symmetry.space_group_name_H-M   'P 1'
#
loop_
_entity.id
_entity.type
_entity.pdbx_description
1 polymer ?
#
loop_
_entity_poly.entity_id
_entity_poly.type
_entity_poly.pdbx_seq_one_letter_code
_entity_poly.pdbx_strand_id
1 'polypeptide(L)'
;DDEVEKVLRRAVRMLAENVKLQEDSERSWITNFIDSRLNGQFNYLQARTMIKLAVSCIEEDRSKRPTMENVAQMLLSVDEENIIT
;
A
#
# COMPACT_ATOMS: atom_id res chain seq x y z
N ASP A 1 20.14 -4.33 14.90
CA ASP A 1 19.13 -3.29 15.15
C ASP A 1 19.14 -2.20 14.09
N ASP A 2 20.21 -1.42 13.93
CA ASP A 2 20.23 -0.31 12.96
C ASP A 2 20.10 -0.72 11.47
N GLU A 3 20.65 -1.87 11.09
CA GLU A 3 20.58 -2.35 9.70
C GLU A 3 19.14 -2.72 9.28
N VAL A 4 18.34 -3.26 10.21
CA VAL A 4 16.94 -3.60 9.94
C VAL A 4 16.13 -2.33 9.71
N GLU A 5 16.36 -1.29 10.54
CA GLU A 5 15.70 0.00 10.36
C GLU A 5 16.05 0.64 9.00
N LYS A 6 17.32 0.63 8.61
CA LYS A 6 17.75 1.15 7.30
C LYS A 6 17.10 0.42 6.13
N VAL A 7 17.03 -0.91 6.21
CA VAL A 7 16.36 -1.76 5.20
C VAL A 7 14.88 -1.41 5.13
N LEU A 8 14.20 -1.28 6.28
CA LEU A 8 12.80 -0.92 6.33
C LEU A 8 12.55 0.46 5.72
N ARG A 9 13.31 1.49 6.11
CA ARG A 9 13.20 2.84 5.54
C ARG A 9 13.40 2.84 4.03
N ARG A 10 14.37 2.07 3.52
CA ARG A 10 14.60 1.92 2.07
C ARG A 10 13.41 1.27 1.39
N ALA A 11 12.83 0.22 1.97
CA ALA A 11 11.65 -0.44 1.45
C ALA A 11 10.44 0.52 1.40
N VAL A 12 10.16 1.25 2.49
CA VAL A 12 9.08 2.25 2.54
C VAL A 12 9.25 3.32 1.46
N ARG A 13 10.46 3.84 1.29
CA ARG A 13 10.75 4.83 0.25
C ARG A 13 10.52 4.28 -1.17
N MET A 14 10.93 3.04 -1.43
CA MET A 14 10.66 2.38 -2.71
C MET A 14 9.17 2.21 -2.96
N LEU A 15 8.41 1.77 -1.96
CA LEU A 15 6.95 1.64 -2.05
C LEU A 15 6.27 2.99 -2.31
N ALA A 16 6.71 4.04 -1.62
CA ALA A 16 6.18 5.39 -1.78
C ALA A 16 6.38 5.97 -3.19
N GLU A 17 7.47 5.61 -3.88
CA GLU A 17 7.66 5.98 -5.29
C GLU A 17 6.86 5.10 -6.23
N ASN A 18 6.81 3.79 -5.98
CA ASN A 18 6.09 2.84 -6.81
C ASN A 18 4.57 3.11 -6.86
N VAL A 19 3.97 3.58 -5.77
CA VAL A 19 2.53 3.92 -5.72
C VAL A 19 2.14 5.16 -6.54
N LYS A 20 3.12 5.92 -7.03
CA LYS A 20 2.93 7.10 -7.91
C LYS A 20 3.00 6.72 -9.40
N LEU A 21 3.39 5.50 -9.74
CA LEU A 21 3.51 5.03 -11.12
C LEU A 21 2.12 4.87 -11.79
N GLN A 22 2.08 4.85 -13.12
CA GLN A 22 0.84 4.61 -13.90
C GLN A 22 0.48 3.12 -13.95
N GLU A 23 -0.82 2.81 -14.06
CA GLU A 23 -1.44 1.48 -13.84
C GLU A 23 -0.75 0.29 -14.53
N ASP A 24 -0.28 0.46 -15.77
CA ASP A 24 0.31 -0.64 -16.54
C ASP A 24 1.68 -1.10 -15.99
N SER A 25 2.45 -0.18 -15.41
CA SER A 25 3.75 -0.45 -14.79
C SER A 25 3.65 -0.94 -13.34
N GLU A 26 2.42 -0.93 -12.81
CA GLU A 26 2.14 -0.94 -11.39
C GLU A 26 1.81 -2.37 -10.89
N ARG A 27 1.29 -3.22 -11.79
CA ARG A 27 0.96 -4.63 -11.52
C ARG A 27 2.17 -5.50 -11.13
N SER A 28 3.31 -5.27 -11.75
CA SER A 28 4.50 -6.11 -11.56
C SER A 28 5.08 -6.00 -10.15
N TRP A 29 5.25 -4.78 -9.64
CA TRP A 29 5.87 -4.59 -8.32
C TRP A 29 4.92 -4.98 -7.17
N ILE A 30 3.61 -4.78 -7.32
CA ILE A 30 2.62 -5.20 -6.32
C ILE A 30 2.63 -6.71 -6.18
N THR A 31 2.62 -7.45 -7.29
CA THR A 31 2.66 -8.93 -7.26
C THR A 31 3.91 -9.44 -6.56
N ASN A 32 5.05 -8.77 -6.72
CA ASN A 32 6.31 -9.12 -6.05
C ASN A 32 6.35 -8.73 -4.56
N PHE A 33 5.51 -7.79 -4.13
CA PHE A 33 5.49 -7.30 -2.75
C PHE A 33 4.46 -8.02 -1.87
N ILE A 34 3.34 -8.44 -2.47
CA ILE A 34 2.25 -9.10 -1.76
C ILE A 34 2.67 -10.48 -1.24
N ASP A 35 2.09 -10.88 -0.10
CA ASP A 35 2.33 -12.18 0.53
C ASP A 35 2.11 -13.33 -0.47
N SER A 36 3.17 -14.10 -0.73
CA SER A 36 3.15 -15.21 -1.68
C SER A 36 2.16 -16.31 -1.30
N ARG A 37 1.76 -16.40 -0.03
CA ARG A 37 0.74 -17.35 0.44
C ARG A 37 -0.65 -17.02 -0.07
N LEU A 38 -0.89 -15.79 -0.53
CA LEU A 38 -2.13 -15.45 -1.23
C LEU A 38 -2.18 -16.09 -2.63
N ASN A 39 -1.07 -16.59 -3.17
CA ASN A 39 -1.03 -17.33 -4.44
C ASN A 39 -1.70 -16.59 -5.61
N GLY A 40 -1.48 -15.27 -5.68
CA GLY A 40 -2.12 -14.40 -6.68
C GLY A 40 -3.62 -14.16 -6.47
N GLN A 41 -4.22 -14.72 -5.43
CA GLN A 41 -5.63 -14.55 -5.07
C GLN A 41 -5.81 -13.29 -4.23
N PHE A 42 -5.67 -12.14 -4.88
CA PHE A 42 -5.97 -10.84 -4.29
C PHE A 42 -6.55 -9.92 -5.34
N ASN A 43 -7.43 -9.01 -4.92
CA ASN A 43 -7.85 -7.93 -5.80
C ASN A 43 -6.72 -6.88 -5.86
N TYR A 44 -6.29 -6.59 -7.09
CA TYR A 44 -5.17 -5.69 -7.35
C TYR A 44 -5.38 -4.27 -6.78
N LEU A 45 -6.59 -3.73 -6.96
CA LEU A 45 -6.92 -2.39 -6.47
C LEU A 45 -6.90 -2.35 -4.94
N GLN A 46 -7.46 -3.37 -4.28
CA GLN A 46 -7.43 -3.44 -2.82
C GLN A 46 -6.00 -3.55 -2.28
N ALA A 47 -5.16 -4.40 -2.90
CA ALA A 47 -3.75 -4.54 -2.56
C ALA A 47 -3.00 -3.21 -2.71
N ARG A 48 -3.19 -2.50 -3.83
CA ARG A 48 -2.58 -1.19 -4.07
C ARG A 48 -3.02 -0.16 -3.02
N THR A 49 -4.30 -0.10 -2.70
CA THR A 49 -4.82 0.84 -1.70
C THR A 49 -4.27 0.52 -0.31
N MET A 50 -4.19 -0.75 0.06
CA MET A 50 -3.59 -1.19 1.32
C MET A 50 -2.12 -0.76 1.43
N ILE A 51 -1.33 -0.91 0.35
CA ILE A 51 0.07 -0.47 0.32
C ILE A 51 0.17 1.05 0.46
N LYS A 52 -0.65 1.82 -0.28
CA LYS A 52 -0.70 3.29 -0.16
C LYS A 52 -1.01 3.71 1.28
N LEU A 53 -2.03 3.11 1.87
CA LEU A 53 -2.44 3.38 3.24
C LEU A 53 -1.33 3.06 4.26
N ALA A 54 -0.69 1.90 4.12
CA ALA A 54 0.40 1.49 4.99
C ALA A 54 1.58 2.46 4.92
N VAL A 55 1.99 2.87 3.72
CA VAL A 55 3.04 3.89 3.51
C VAL A 55 2.66 5.21 4.18
N SER A 56 1.42 5.69 3.99
CA SER A 56 0.96 6.93 4.63
C SER A 56 0.94 6.85 6.17
N CYS A 57 0.59 5.69 6.75
CA CYS A 57 0.56 5.50 8.20
C CYS A 57 1.94 5.58 8.86
N ILE A 58 3.00 5.21 8.12
CA ILE A 58 4.38 5.16 8.61
C ILE A 58 5.25 6.31 8.09
N GLU A 59 4.63 7.35 7.52
CA GLU A 59 5.32 8.56 7.10
C GLU A 59 6.23 9.12 8.21
N GLU A 60 7.43 9.56 7.82
CA GLU A 60 8.41 10.09 8.77
C GLU A 60 7.87 11.38 9.42
N ASP A 61 7.22 12.22 8.61
CA ASP A 61 6.51 13.40 9.08
C ASP A 61 5.17 12.99 9.71
N ARG A 62 5.10 13.10 11.04
CA ARG A 62 3.90 12.76 11.82
C ARG A 62 2.67 13.56 11.39
N SER A 63 2.84 14.78 10.88
CA SER A 63 1.73 15.63 10.45
C SER A 63 1.08 15.15 9.14
N LYS A 64 1.79 14.32 8.35
CA LYS A 64 1.29 13.74 7.11
C LYS A 64 0.60 12.38 7.29
N ARG A 65 0.70 11.80 8.48
CA ARG A 65 0.04 10.53 8.78
C ARG A 65 -1.48 10.72 8.81
N PRO A 66 -2.26 9.80 8.24
CA PRO A 66 -3.71 9.90 8.24
C PRO A 66 -4.26 9.79 9.66
N THR A 67 -5.42 10.41 9.90
CA THR A 67 -6.21 10.12 11.09
C THR A 67 -6.82 8.72 10.98
N MET A 68 -7.19 8.10 12.11
CA MET A 68 -7.90 6.82 12.09
C MET A 68 -9.24 6.87 11.33
N GLU A 69 -9.88 8.04 11.28
CA GLU A 69 -11.06 8.26 10.44
C GLU A 69 -10.72 8.13 8.95
N ASN A 70 -9.65 8.78 8.48
CA ASN A 70 -9.22 8.66 7.09
C ASN A 70 -8.77 7.23 6.76
N VAL A 71 -8.10 6.54 7.70
CA VAL A 71 -7.74 5.13 7.56
C VAL A 71 -8.98 4.27 7.32
N ALA A 72 -10.02 4.43 8.15
CA ALA A 72 -11.27 3.68 8.01
C ALA A 72 -11.98 4.01 6.68
N GLN A 73 -12.03 5.29 6.30
CA GLN A 73 -12.62 5.71 5.01
C GLN A 73 -11.91 5.06 3.82
N MET A 74 -10.58 5.05 3.80
CA MET A 74 -9.81 4.43 2.71
C MET A 74 -9.98 2.91 2.64
N LEU A 75 -10.12 2.24 3.79
CA LEU A 75 -10.37 0.80 3.82
C LEU A 75 -11.76 0.46 3.29
N LEU A 76 -12.77 1.26 3.62
CA LEU A 76 -14.15 1.03 3.22
C LEU A 76 -14.43 1.44 1.76
N SER A 77 -13.77 2.48 1.23
CA SER A 77 -13.98 2.93 -0.16
C SER A 77 -13.56 1.90 -1.21
N VAL A 78 -12.81 0.88 -0.81
CA VAL A 78 -12.26 -0.17 -1.67
C VAL A 78 -13.25 -1.34 -1.86
N ASP A 79 -14.27 -1.45 -1.00
CA ASP A 79 -15.32 -2.47 -1.12
C ASP A 79 -16.45 -2.03 -2.06
N GLU A 80 -16.65 -0.73 -2.26
CA GLU A 80 -17.76 -0.18 -3.06
C GLU A 80 -17.61 -0.47 -4.58
N GLU A 81 -16.40 -0.76 -5.07
CA GLU A 81 -16.19 -1.18 -6.47
C GLU A 81 -16.64 -2.63 -6.76
N ASN A 82 -17.07 -3.40 -5.74
CA ASN A 82 -17.61 -4.76 -5.92
C ASN A 82 -19.12 -4.87 -5.68
N ILE A 83 -19.84 -3.76 -5.38
CA ILE A 83 -21.30 -3.79 -5.12
C ILE A 83 -22.14 -3.60 -6.40
N ILE A 84 -21.49 -3.32 -7.55
CA ILE A 84 -22.16 -3.26 -8.86
C ILE A 84 -21.42 -4.13 -9.88
N THR A 85 -21.57 -5.45 -9.76
CA THR A 85 -21.60 -6.41 -10.89
C THR A 85 -22.38 -7.65 -10.50
#